data_AF-A0A661IRW8-F1
#
_entry.id   AF-A0A661IRW8-F1
#
_cell.length_a   1.000
_cell.length_b   1.000
_cell.length_c   1.000
_cell.angle_alpha   90.00
_cell.angle_beta   90.00
_cell.angle_gamma   90.00
#
_symmetry.space_group_name_H-M   'P 1'
#
loop_
_entity.id
_entity.type
_entity.pdbx_description
1 polymer ?
#
loop_
_entity_poly.entity_id
_entity_poly.type
_entity_poly.pdbx_seq_one_letter_code
_entity_poly.pdbx_strand_id
1 'polypeptide(L)'
;MDTKAIQNEVTQLLKNSDEEQKQTLRVFLKMPLESRIKIFAGHKKTFYTLKDEHRKVDPSLLSYGALILAINQYVNNLAKIDKNTLDLRTKSIRKFAKREKLLAKWALIKELKNVKGLSFRQITKYLKKYHKLEVVHSTVYDLWKELEENKRGEQ
;
A
#
# COMPACT_ATOMS: atom_id res chain seq x y z
N MET A 1 -13.28 -32.36 30.50
CA MET A 1 -12.45 -31.14 30.44
C MET A 1 -13.38 -29.96 30.61
N ASP A 2 -13.12 -29.07 31.57
CA ASP A 2 -13.97 -27.90 31.81
C ASP A 2 -13.94 -26.96 30.61
N THR A 3 -15.10 -26.70 30.03
CA THR A 3 -15.28 -25.79 28.87
C THR A 3 -14.74 -24.38 29.14
N LYS A 4 -14.78 -23.93 30.40
CA LYS A 4 -14.18 -22.66 30.84
C LYS A 4 -12.64 -22.67 30.83
N ALA A 5 -12.01 -23.79 31.15
CA ALA A 5 -10.55 -23.90 31.13
C ALA A 5 -10.02 -23.84 29.69
N ILE A 6 -10.71 -24.53 28.77
CA ILE A 6 -10.41 -24.52 27.34
C ILE A 6 -10.56 -23.09 26.76
N GLN A 7 -11.63 -22.38 27.12
CA GLN A 7 -11.82 -20.99 26.68
C GLN A 7 -10.74 -20.04 27.24
N ASN A 8 -10.31 -20.22 28.48
CA ASN A 8 -9.24 -19.41 29.07
C ASN A 8 -7.89 -19.63 28.38
N GLU A 9 -7.52 -20.87 28.06
CA GLU A 9 -6.28 -21.17 27.34
C GLU A 9 -6.26 -20.54 25.94
N VAL A 10 -7.37 -20.61 25.21
CA VAL A 10 -7.51 -19.99 23.89
C VAL A 10 -7.43 -18.46 23.97
N THR A 11 -8.07 -17.88 24.97
CA THR A 11 -8.05 -16.42 25.21
C THR A 11 -6.65 -15.94 25.56
N GLN A 12 -5.88 -16.71 26.33
CA GLN A 12 -4.48 -16.40 26.65
C GLN A 12 -3.56 -16.53 25.42
N LEU A 13 -3.78 -17.55 24.58
CA LEU A 13 -2.98 -17.76 23.37
C LEU A 13 -3.22 -16.68 22.30
N LEU A 14 -4.48 -16.29 22.10
CA LEU A 14 -4.85 -15.34 21.04
C LEU A 14 -4.86 -13.88 21.50
N LYS A 15 -4.85 -13.63 22.82
CA LYS A 15 -5.11 -12.31 23.43
C LYS A 15 -6.40 -11.65 22.91
N ASN A 16 -7.36 -12.47 22.45
CA ASN A 16 -8.64 -12.03 21.87
C ASN A 16 -9.79 -12.57 22.72
N SER A 17 -10.76 -11.72 23.01
CA SER A 17 -12.00 -12.08 23.70
C SER A 17 -12.88 -13.04 22.87
N ASP A 18 -13.76 -13.79 23.53
CA ASP A 18 -14.70 -14.72 22.88
C ASP A 18 -15.57 -14.01 21.81
N GLU A 19 -15.95 -12.75 22.06
CA GLU A 19 -16.73 -11.95 21.10
C GLU A 19 -15.92 -11.56 19.86
N GLU A 20 -14.64 -11.21 20.02
CA GLU A 20 -13.74 -10.93 18.88
C GLU A 20 -13.51 -12.19 18.02
N GLN A 21 -13.42 -13.36 18.67
CA GLN A 21 -13.30 -14.63 17.97
C GLN A 21 -14.56 -14.92 17.14
N LYS A 22 -15.75 -14.80 17.73
CA LYS A 22 -17.03 -14.96 17.03
C LYS A 22 -17.16 -13.98 15.87
N GLN A 23 -16.77 -12.72 16.07
CA GLN A 23 -16.83 -11.71 15.04
C GLN A 23 -15.91 -12.06 13.85
N THR A 24 -14.70 -12.55 14.13
CA THR A 24 -13.75 -13.01 13.13
C THR A 24 -14.33 -14.15 12.29
N LEU A 25 -14.99 -15.11 12.94
CA LEU A 25 -15.65 -16.23 12.27
C LEU A 25 -16.85 -15.78 11.44
N ARG A 26 -17.64 -14.82 11.91
CA ARG A 26 -18.73 -14.21 11.12
C ARG A 26 -18.20 -13.53 9.86
N VAL A 27 -17.07 -12.83 9.95
CA VAL A 27 -16.41 -12.22 8.79
C VAL A 27 -15.98 -13.30 7.80
N PHE A 28 -15.37 -14.38 8.27
CA PHE A 28 -14.96 -15.51 7.45
C PHE A 28 -16.13 -16.16 6.69
N LEU A 29 -17.29 -16.33 7.35
CA LEU A 29 -18.48 -16.90 6.71
C LEU A 29 -19.05 -16.04 5.57
N LYS A 30 -18.89 -14.71 5.66
CA LYS A 30 -19.33 -13.76 4.63
C LYS A 30 -18.38 -13.70 3.43
N MET A 31 -17.20 -14.30 3.51
CA MET A 31 -16.21 -14.24 2.43
C MET A 31 -16.52 -15.22 1.29
N PRO A 32 -16.20 -14.86 0.04
CA PRO A 32 -16.33 -15.76 -1.10
C PRO A 32 -15.45 -17.01 -0.92
N LEU A 33 -15.82 -18.11 -1.58
CA LEU A 33 -15.16 -19.41 -1.44
C LEU A 33 -13.65 -19.33 -1.71
N GLU A 34 -13.23 -18.56 -2.72
CA GLU A 34 -11.82 -18.36 -3.06
C GLU A 34 -11.01 -17.76 -1.91
N SER A 35 -11.56 -16.75 -1.22
CA SER A 35 -10.93 -16.14 -0.05
C SER A 35 -10.81 -17.14 1.10
N ARG A 36 -11.85 -17.97 1.31
CA ARG A 36 -11.82 -19.02 2.34
C ARG A 36 -10.74 -20.06 2.06
N ILE A 37 -10.57 -20.49 0.80
CA ILE A 37 -9.50 -21.43 0.41
C ILE A 37 -8.11 -20.84 0.67
N LYS A 38 -7.90 -19.56 0.34
CA LYS A 38 -6.62 -18.86 0.62
C LYS A 38 -6.32 -18.76 2.12
N ILE A 39 -7.34 -18.51 2.94
CA ILE A 39 -7.22 -18.50 4.40
C ILE A 39 -6.82 -19.90 4.91
N PHE A 40 -7.42 -20.97 4.38
CA PHE A 40 -7.04 -22.34 4.75
C PHE A 40 -5.60 -22.71 4.35
N ALA A 41 -5.09 -22.16 3.25
CA ALA A 41 -3.67 -22.32 2.91
C ALA A 41 -2.76 -21.63 3.95
N GLY A 42 -3.15 -20.43 4.41
CA GLY A 42 -2.46 -19.71 5.47
C GLY A 42 -2.54 -20.43 6.83
N HIS A 43 -3.70 -21.00 7.16
CA HIS A 43 -3.94 -21.78 8.38
C HIS A 43 -2.92 -22.89 8.55
N LYS A 44 -2.65 -23.70 7.51
CA LYS A 44 -1.67 -24.79 7.59
C LYS A 44 -0.30 -24.30 8.03
N LYS A 45 0.15 -23.19 7.45
CA LYS A 45 1.45 -22.59 7.78
C LYS A 45 1.48 -22.13 9.24
N THR A 46 0.47 -21.37 9.67
CA THR A 46 0.37 -20.86 11.04
C THR A 46 0.25 -21.99 12.06
N PHE A 47 -0.45 -23.07 11.71
CA PHE A 47 -0.61 -24.24 12.56
C PHE A 47 0.72 -24.95 12.84
N TYR A 48 1.54 -25.19 11.81
CA TYR A 48 2.84 -25.83 12.03
C TYR A 48 3.78 -24.95 12.86
N THR A 49 3.76 -23.63 12.67
CA THR A 49 4.52 -22.68 13.52
C THR A 49 4.07 -22.77 14.98
N LEU A 50 2.77 -22.70 15.23
CA LEU A 50 2.22 -22.78 16.60
C LEU A 50 2.45 -24.15 17.24
N LYS A 51 2.42 -25.22 16.45
CA LYS A 51 2.70 -26.58 16.93
C LYS A 51 4.14 -26.74 17.41
N ASP A 52 5.09 -26.08 16.75
CA ASP A 52 6.49 -26.13 17.15
C ASP A 52 6.75 -25.29 18.42
N GLU A 53 6.12 -24.12 18.51
CA GLU A 53 6.23 -23.19 19.65
C GLU A 53 5.50 -23.69 20.90
N HIS A 54 4.35 -24.36 20.75
CA HIS A 54 3.46 -24.75 21.84
C HIS A 54 3.17 -26.25 21.87
N ARG A 55 4.22 -27.08 21.93
CA ARG A 55 4.14 -28.56 21.94
C ARG A 55 3.29 -29.19 23.04
N LYS A 56 2.96 -28.46 24.11
CA LYS A 56 2.20 -28.94 25.28
C LYS A 56 0.69 -28.65 25.20
N VAL A 57 0.25 -27.86 24.21
CA VAL A 57 -1.16 -27.48 24.05
C VAL A 57 -1.86 -28.49 23.15
N ASP A 58 -3.14 -28.75 23.40
CA ASP A 58 -3.95 -29.65 22.57
C ASP A 58 -3.94 -29.22 21.09
N PRO A 59 -3.64 -30.13 20.13
CA PRO A 59 -3.62 -29.81 18.71
C PRO A 59 -4.93 -29.20 18.18
N SER A 60 -6.08 -29.53 18.77
CA SER A 60 -7.37 -28.98 18.35
C SER A 60 -7.47 -27.49 18.69
N LEU A 61 -6.97 -27.10 19.86
CA LEU A 61 -6.91 -25.69 20.29
C LEU A 61 -5.94 -24.88 19.42
N LEU A 62 -4.79 -25.46 19.10
CA LEU A 62 -3.82 -24.84 18.20
C LEU A 62 -4.39 -24.66 16.79
N SER A 63 -5.17 -25.62 16.30
CA SER A 63 -5.83 -25.54 14.99
C SER A 63 -6.88 -24.43 14.96
N TYR A 64 -7.68 -24.30 16.01
CA TYR A 64 -8.65 -23.22 16.16
C TYR A 64 -7.97 -21.84 16.22
N GLY A 65 -6.92 -21.71 17.04
CA GLY A 65 -6.15 -20.47 17.14
C GLY A 65 -5.46 -20.09 15.82
N ALA A 66 -4.86 -21.06 15.14
CA ALA A 66 -4.26 -20.86 13.82
C ALA A 66 -5.28 -20.33 12.81
N LEU A 67 -6.54 -20.75 12.90
CA LEU A 67 -7.58 -20.35 11.94
C LEU A 67 -7.94 -18.87 12.15
N ILE A 68 -8.16 -18.47 13.39
CA ILE A 68 -8.46 -17.08 13.75
C ILE A 68 -7.32 -16.15 13.33
N LEU A 69 -6.07 -16.55 13.59
CA LEU A 69 -4.90 -15.79 13.17
C LEU A 69 -4.79 -15.68 11.65
N ALA A 70 -5.03 -16.77 10.93
CA ALA A 70 -5.01 -16.76 9.46
C ALA A 70 -6.08 -15.83 8.87
N ILE A 71 -7.30 -15.81 9.44
CA ILE A 71 -8.37 -14.89 9.03
C ILE A 71 -7.94 -13.44 9.25
N ASN A 72 -7.44 -13.12 10.44
CA ASN A 72 -7.00 -11.76 10.79
C ASN A 72 -5.84 -11.29 9.91
N GLN A 73 -4.86 -12.15 9.64
CA GLN A 73 -3.76 -11.85 8.72
C GLN A 73 -4.27 -11.56 7.31
N TYR A 74 -5.23 -12.35 6.81
CA TYR A 74 -5.80 -12.15 5.50
C TYR A 74 -6.56 -10.81 5.39
N VAL A 75 -7.41 -10.49 6.37
CA VAL A 75 -8.15 -9.22 6.43
C VAL A 75 -7.20 -8.02 6.49
N ASN A 76 -6.17 -8.09 7.34
CA ASN A 76 -5.18 -7.03 7.45
C ASN A 76 -4.37 -6.82 6.15
N ASN A 77 -4.09 -7.90 5.42
CA ASN A 77 -3.39 -7.81 4.14
C ASN A 77 -4.28 -7.17 3.07
N LEU A 78 -5.57 -7.48 3.03
CA LEU A 78 -6.53 -6.80 2.16
C LEU A 78 -6.60 -5.30 2.45
N ALA A 79 -6.75 -4.91 3.73
CA ALA A 79 -6.79 -3.52 4.14
C ALA A 79 -5.52 -2.73 3.76
N LYS A 80 -4.34 -3.38 3.84
CA LYS A 80 -3.07 -2.80 3.39
C LYS A 80 -3.03 -2.59 1.87
N ILE A 81 -3.55 -3.53 1.09
CA ILE A 81 -3.63 -3.41 -0.37
C ILE A 81 -4.55 -2.23 -0.74
N ASP A 82 -5.72 -2.12 -0.11
CA ASP A 82 -6.65 -1.02 -0.37
C ASP A 82 -6.04 0.34 -0.03
N LYS A 83 -5.34 0.45 1.11
CA LYS A 83 -4.61 1.67 1.48
C LYS A 83 -3.52 2.03 0.46
N ASN A 84 -2.73 1.04 0.03
CA ASN A 84 -1.67 1.27 -0.96
C ASN A 84 -2.24 1.68 -2.32
N THR A 85 -3.36 1.09 -2.76
CA THR A 85 -4.01 1.47 -4.03
C THR A 85 -4.60 2.89 -3.98
N LEU A 86 -5.17 3.28 -2.84
CA LEU A 86 -5.62 4.65 -2.61
C LEU A 86 -4.45 5.65 -2.64
N ASP A 87 -3.33 5.32 -2.01
CA ASP A 87 -2.12 6.13 -2.02
C ASP A 87 -1.53 6.26 -3.44
N LEU A 88 -1.57 5.20 -4.25
CA LEU A 88 -1.13 5.24 -5.65
C LEU A 88 -2.04 6.14 -6.50
N ARG A 89 -3.36 6.04 -6.34
CA ARG A 89 -4.34 6.89 -7.04
C ARG A 89 -4.14 8.37 -6.69
N THR A 90 -3.99 8.70 -5.42
CA THR A 90 -3.78 10.10 -4.99
C THR A 90 -2.42 10.67 -5.41
N LYS A 91 -1.36 9.86 -5.49
CA LYS A 91 -0.06 10.26 -6.03
C LYS A 91 -0.14 10.52 -7.54
N SER A 92 -0.86 9.68 -8.29
CA SER A 92 -1.07 9.84 -9.74
C SER A 92 -1.80 11.14 -10.06
N ILE A 93 -2.90 11.44 -9.36
CA ILE A 93 -3.67 12.69 -9.52
C ILE A 93 -2.79 13.92 -9.23
N ARG A 94 -2.00 13.89 -8.14
CA ARG A 94 -1.06 14.97 -7.81
C ARG A 94 0.03 15.14 -8.87
N LYS A 95 0.54 14.05 -9.46
CA LYS A 95 1.54 14.09 -10.54
C LYS A 95 0.96 14.72 -11.81
N PHE A 96 -0.28 14.37 -12.17
CA PHE A 96 -0.99 14.94 -13.31
C PHE A 96 -1.19 16.45 -13.14
N ALA A 97 -1.73 16.90 -12.00
CA ALA A 97 -1.94 18.32 -11.72
C ALA A 97 -0.64 19.14 -11.71
N LYS A 98 0.50 18.57 -11.29
CA LYS A 98 1.81 19.24 -11.37
C LYS A 98 2.31 19.37 -12.80
N ARG A 99 2.10 18.34 -13.64
CA ARG A 99 2.48 18.36 -15.06
C ARG A 99 1.69 19.41 -15.83
N GLU A 100 0.38 19.49 -15.64
CA GLU A 100 -0.47 20.51 -16.28
C GLU A 100 -0.03 21.94 -15.92
N LYS A 101 0.26 22.19 -14.64
CA LYS A 101 0.77 23.51 -14.20
C LYS A 101 2.11 23.87 -14.83
N LEU A 102 2.97 22.88 -15.08
CA LEU A 102 4.25 23.09 -15.75
C LEU A 102 4.05 23.38 -17.25
N LEU A 103 3.14 22.67 -17.91
CA LEU A 103 2.75 22.91 -19.31
C LEU A 103 2.12 24.29 -19.50
N ALA A 104 1.25 24.72 -18.58
CA ALA A 104 0.67 26.06 -18.60
C ALA A 104 1.72 27.19 -18.53
N LYS A 105 2.91 26.90 -17.98
CA LYS A 105 4.04 27.84 -17.88
C LYS A 105 5.18 27.51 -18.86
N TRP A 106 4.91 26.70 -19.89
CA TRP A 106 5.95 26.20 -20.78
C TRP A 106 6.66 27.29 -21.58
N ALA A 107 5.92 28.30 -22.05
CA ALA A 107 6.50 29.44 -22.78
C ALA A 107 7.57 30.18 -21.96
N LEU A 108 7.30 30.42 -20.67
CA LEU A 108 8.26 31.01 -19.74
C LEU A 108 9.49 30.12 -19.57
N ILE A 109 9.29 28.81 -19.41
CA ILE A 109 10.40 27.85 -19.25
C ILE A 109 11.32 27.86 -20.49
N LYS A 110 10.74 27.92 -21.70
CA LYS A 110 11.48 28.07 -22.94
C LYS A 110 12.29 29.36 -22.98
N GLU A 111 11.70 30.48 -22.61
CA GLU A 111 12.39 31.77 -22.58
C GLU A 111 13.57 31.75 -21.60
N LEU A 112 13.35 31.24 -20.38
CA LEU A 112 14.39 31.10 -19.36
C LEU A 112 15.55 30.20 -19.83
N LYS A 113 15.25 29.16 -20.61
CA LYS A 113 16.25 28.21 -21.11
C LYS A 113 17.01 28.72 -22.33
N ASN A 114 16.30 29.21 -23.34
CA ASN A 114 16.86 29.56 -24.65
C ASN A 114 17.37 31.01 -24.73
N VAL A 115 16.67 31.95 -24.09
CA VAL A 115 17.03 33.39 -24.13
C VAL A 115 17.99 33.73 -22.99
N LYS A 116 17.66 33.30 -21.76
CA LYS A 116 18.48 33.59 -20.57
C LYS A 116 19.56 32.55 -20.28
N GLY A 117 19.63 31.48 -21.06
CA GLY A 117 20.67 30.44 -20.93
C GLY A 117 20.67 29.68 -19.60
N LEU A 118 19.57 29.69 -18.84
CA LEU A 118 19.55 29.12 -17.49
C LEU A 118 19.57 27.58 -17.50
N SER A 119 20.22 26.99 -16.50
CA SER A 119 20.15 25.55 -16.25
C SER A 119 18.78 25.14 -15.69
N PHE A 120 18.37 23.88 -15.88
CA PHE A 120 17.11 23.36 -15.32
C PHE A 120 17.02 23.51 -13.79
N ARG A 121 18.16 23.43 -13.09
CA ARG A 121 18.23 23.70 -11.65
C ARG A 121 17.89 25.16 -11.33
N GLN A 122 18.45 26.11 -12.07
CA GLN A 122 18.12 27.53 -11.90
C GLN A 122 16.66 27.83 -12.27
N ILE A 123 16.13 27.20 -13.32
CA ILE A 123 14.72 27.32 -13.74
C ILE A 123 13.79 26.85 -12.62
N THR A 124 14.06 25.71 -11.98
CA THR A 124 13.22 25.25 -10.85
C THR A 124 13.28 26.18 -9.65
N LYS A 125 14.46 26.76 -9.33
CA LYS A 125 14.56 27.80 -8.29
C LYS A 125 13.74 29.04 -8.64
N TYR A 126 13.75 29.46 -9.90
CA TYR A 126 12.96 30.58 -10.40
C TYR A 126 11.45 30.30 -10.28
N LEU A 127 11.00 29.14 -10.75
CA LEU A 127 9.61 28.69 -10.66
C LEU A 127 9.13 28.60 -9.20
N LYS A 128 9.98 28.13 -8.29
CA LYS A 128 9.69 28.10 -6.86
C LYS A 128 9.56 29.50 -6.27
N LYS A 129 10.49 30.41 -6.59
CA LYS A 129 10.55 31.77 -6.04
C LYS A 129 9.44 32.69 -6.55
N TYR A 130 9.19 32.70 -7.86
CA TYR A 130 8.27 33.67 -8.50
C TYR A 130 6.91 33.10 -8.84
N HIS A 131 6.78 31.78 -8.96
CA HIS A 131 5.53 31.12 -9.35
C HIS A 131 4.99 30.12 -8.34
N LYS A 132 5.62 30.02 -7.15
CA LYS A 132 5.26 29.10 -6.06
C LYS A 132 5.09 27.65 -6.54
N LEU A 133 5.81 27.28 -7.59
CA LEU A 133 5.70 25.98 -8.25
C LEU A 133 6.91 25.13 -7.88
N GLU A 134 6.69 24.17 -6.98
CA GLU A 134 7.74 23.28 -6.50
C GLU A 134 7.81 22.01 -7.35
N VAL A 135 8.78 22.02 -8.27
CA VAL A 135 9.05 20.94 -9.22
C VAL A 135 10.55 20.63 -9.21
N VAL A 136 10.88 19.35 -9.33
CA VAL A 136 12.27 18.86 -9.34
C VAL A 136 12.87 19.11 -10.73
N HIS A 137 14.15 19.46 -10.80
CA HIS A 137 14.84 19.78 -12.05
C HIS A 137 14.78 18.64 -13.09
N SER A 138 14.80 17.39 -12.65
CA SER A 138 14.61 16.21 -13.52
C SER A 138 13.26 16.23 -14.22
N THR A 139 12.18 16.59 -13.53
CA THR A 139 10.84 16.66 -14.13
C THR A 139 10.74 17.72 -15.23
N VAL A 140 11.47 18.83 -15.10
CA VAL A 140 11.54 19.87 -16.14
C VAL A 140 12.39 19.37 -17.32
N TYR A 141 13.49 18.68 -17.05
CA TYR A 141 14.35 18.08 -18.07
C TYR A 141 13.63 17.00 -18.88
N ASP A 142 12.93 16.07 -18.22
CA ASP A 142 12.17 15.00 -18.88
C ASP A 142 11.10 15.59 -19.80
N LEU A 143 10.40 16.62 -19.33
CA LEU A 143 9.37 17.31 -20.12
C LEU A 143 9.97 18.13 -21.28
N TRP A 144 11.19 18.65 -21.12
CA TRP A 144 11.96 19.29 -22.19
C TRP A 144 12.35 18.28 -23.28
N LYS A 145 12.85 17.12 -22.87
CA LYS A 145 13.19 16.02 -23.78
C LYS A 145 11.97 15.54 -24.56
N GLU A 146 10.86 15.32 -23.86
CA GLU A 146 9.60 14.89 -24.46
C GLU A 146 9.06 15.88 -25.50
N LEU A 147 9.14 17.18 -25.25
CA LEU A 147 8.52 18.21 -26.09
C LEU A 147 9.44 18.82 -27.16
N GLU A 148 10.75 18.92 -26.89
CA GLU A 148 11.69 19.61 -27.78
C GLU A 148 12.69 18.67 -28.47
N GLU A 149 13.12 17.57 -27.84
CA GLU A 149 14.03 16.61 -28.48
C GLU A 149 13.27 15.68 -29.44
N ASN A 150 12.06 15.24 -29.08
CA ASN A 150 11.23 14.44 -29.99
C ASN A 150 10.75 15.21 -31.23
N LYS A 151 10.68 16.55 -31.19
CA LYS A 151 10.33 17.38 -32.35
C LYS A 151 11.47 17.57 -33.36
N ARG A 152 12.72 17.29 -32.97
CA ARG A 152 13.90 17.40 -33.86
C ARG A 152 14.12 16.15 -34.72
N GLY A 153 13.40 15.06 -34.46
CA GLY A 153 13.50 13.81 -35.24
C GLY A 153 12.58 13.72 -36.45
N GLU A 154 11.72 14.72 -36.69
CA GLU A 154 10.74 14.76 -37.79
C GLU A 154 11.02 15.89 -38.81
N GLN A 155 12.24 16.43 -38.85
CA GLN A 155 12.66 17.42 -39.86
C GLN A 155 13.70 16.84 -40.81
#